data_AF-A0A231R0M7-F1
#
_entry.id   AF-A0A231R0M7-F1
#
_cell.length_a   1.000
_cell.length_b   1.000
_cell.length_c   1.000
_cell.angle_alpha   90.00
_cell.angle_beta   90.00
_cell.angle_gamma   90.00
#
_symmetry.space_group_name_H-M   'P 1'
#
loop_
_entity.id
_entity.type
_entity.pdbx_description
1 polymer ?
#
loop_
_entity_poly.entity_id
_entity_poly.type
_entity_poly.pdbx_seq_one_letter_code
_entity_poly.pdbx_strand_id
1 'polypeptide(L)'
;MKKIVAVFLALFLVAQTAVTVPANARDAALVGNAGDRYSFPADAPSDEAKERIAELIARGSLPEAFQRNFRRAITVDELAQLYYREERNLDRIEIDYPGFDENTPYYVKAAFFYGLIDDLEDLKLTMTRAEAARRISKSLTYVLGRDVFTKDFASVKPEDFHAVGNVLSYGVMPAIQGNFQPNKPFTREQAILGMEAHSSGNVRGILPYGGSAGKARLTVGSNFAYLDFDSDKDAKDYIQYQVENMTKGVKLTSGKHQRIDVGFAILELWTPTHEVKFTFKNGLEHLRFRGDSVLYGTFVYTNWHGEGYLAEPRVLKAGEKAVLELQPDSVHRKLYARTDEILKKILKPNMTDEQKVKAIFDYVVTRIKYSSGADYISAANALKAIEEGKGVCAHYTSLFHYLATRAGIPSMPLSGPSFVGQHAWNMVYLNGKWVYVDATLADGKKNIDYTYYLKDAMFMMKTRTWMGFGYPDINVYPEVDGMNLKTTEELRVYLLRKMEESGPEPPKKVTFKVASGKVDTDLKFLSVIREDYKYKLSYDSKTKMYTMTRG
;
A
#
# COMPACT_ATOMS: atom_id res chain seq x y z
N MET A 1 7.55 -41.21 -12.86
CA MET A 1 7.17 -40.02 -12.06
C MET A 1 7.91 -39.96 -10.71
N LYS A 2 9.25 -40.09 -10.68
CA LYS A 2 10.07 -39.94 -9.45
C LYS A 2 11.44 -39.28 -9.75
N LYS A 3 11.47 -38.31 -10.68
CA LYS A 3 12.67 -37.51 -11.01
C LYS A 3 12.37 -36.02 -11.28
N ILE A 4 11.33 -35.46 -10.64
CA ILE A 4 10.98 -34.02 -10.75
C ILE A 4 11.00 -33.30 -9.38
N VAL A 5 11.29 -34.00 -8.28
CA VAL A 5 11.22 -33.43 -6.92
C VAL A 5 12.55 -32.82 -6.44
N ALA A 6 13.67 -33.01 -7.15
CA ALA A 6 14.99 -32.56 -6.69
C ALA A 6 15.46 -31.18 -7.19
N VAL A 7 14.70 -30.50 -8.07
CA VAL A 7 15.04 -29.14 -8.56
C VAL A 7 14.23 -28.05 -7.84
N PHE A 8 13.16 -28.42 -7.13
CA PHE A 8 12.25 -27.48 -6.47
C PHE A 8 12.70 -26.99 -5.08
N LEU A 9 13.77 -27.56 -4.49
CA LEU A 9 14.28 -27.13 -3.19
C LEU A 9 15.45 -26.12 -3.26
N ALA A 10 16.00 -25.83 -4.44
CA ALA A 10 17.17 -24.95 -4.60
C ALA A 10 16.83 -23.52 -5.04
N LEU A 11 15.56 -23.21 -5.32
CA LEU A 11 15.12 -21.90 -5.83
C LEU A 11 14.36 -21.03 -4.81
N PHE A 12 14.19 -21.51 -3.57
CA PHE A 12 13.58 -20.75 -2.47
C PHE A 12 14.60 -20.18 -1.48
N LEU A 13 15.90 -20.25 -1.77
CA LEU A 13 16.96 -19.79 -0.84
C LEU A 13 17.82 -18.62 -1.33
N VAL A 14 17.39 -17.89 -2.38
CA VAL A 14 18.13 -16.70 -2.87
C VAL A 14 17.18 -15.51 -3.03
N ALA A 15 16.58 -15.09 -1.91
CA ALA A 15 16.01 -13.74 -1.73
C ALA A 15 15.85 -13.36 -0.24
N GLN A 16 16.62 -14.01 0.63
CA GLN A 16 16.94 -13.48 1.95
C GLN A 16 18.46 -13.43 2.01
N THR A 17 19.07 -12.35 1.53
CA THR A 17 20.29 -11.89 2.18
C THR A 17 19.86 -11.28 3.50
N ALA A 18 19.45 -12.14 4.45
CA ALA A 18 19.72 -11.86 5.83
C ALA A 18 21.23 -11.59 5.88
N VAL A 19 21.61 -10.42 6.38
CA VAL A 19 23.00 -10.17 6.77
C VAL A 19 23.30 -11.23 7.82
N THR A 20 23.95 -12.33 7.42
CA THR A 20 24.63 -13.22 8.34
C THR A 20 25.78 -12.39 8.90
N VAL A 21 25.55 -11.75 10.04
CA VAL A 21 26.61 -11.26 10.91
C VAL A 21 27.51 -12.47 11.19
N PRO A 22 28.83 -12.39 11.00
CA PRO A 22 29.71 -13.49 11.32
C PRO A 22 29.52 -13.84 12.79
N ALA A 23 29.12 -15.08 13.07
CA ALA A 23 29.28 -15.67 14.39
C ALA A 23 30.78 -15.73 14.66
N ASN A 24 31.32 -14.71 15.35
CA ASN A 24 32.38 -14.79 16.36
C ASN A 24 32.96 -13.40 16.66
N ALA A 25 32.34 -12.71 17.61
CA ALA A 25 33.02 -11.86 18.58
C ALA A 25 32.25 -11.92 19.91
N ARG A 26 32.41 -13.07 20.57
CA ARG A 26 32.48 -13.31 22.02
C ARG A 26 31.55 -12.54 22.96
N ASP A 27 30.69 -13.31 23.63
CA ASP A 27 30.47 -13.29 25.08
C ASP A 27 30.82 -11.99 25.82
N ALA A 28 29.82 -11.12 25.93
CA ALA A 28 29.67 -10.26 27.09
C ALA A 28 28.17 -10.15 27.42
N ALA A 29 27.78 -10.85 28.48
CA ALA A 29 26.53 -10.77 29.22
C ALA A 29 25.61 -9.56 28.91
N LEU A 30 24.47 -9.81 28.28
CA LEU A 30 23.30 -8.92 28.33
C LEU A 30 22.07 -9.72 28.81
N VAL A 31 22.18 -10.30 30.00
CA VAL A 31 21.01 -10.52 30.86
C VAL A 31 20.85 -9.23 31.66
N GLY A 32 19.91 -8.40 31.22
CA GLY A 32 19.53 -7.12 31.84
C GLY A 32 19.15 -6.07 30.81
N ASN A 33 18.08 -5.33 31.12
CA ASN A 33 17.48 -4.26 30.31
C ASN A 33 18.54 -3.30 29.75
N ALA A 34 18.76 -3.30 28.44
CA ALA A 34 19.73 -2.38 27.81
C ALA A 34 19.34 -0.90 28.01
N GLY A 35 18.02 -0.62 28.10
CA GLY A 35 17.48 0.71 28.33
C GLY A 35 17.85 1.35 29.68
N ASP A 36 18.12 0.54 30.71
CA ASP A 36 18.48 1.03 32.05
C ASP A 36 19.99 1.31 32.20
N ARG A 37 20.81 0.87 31.24
CA ARG A 37 22.29 0.95 31.30
C ARG A 37 22.88 2.04 30.40
N TYR A 38 22.09 2.60 29.48
CA TYR A 38 22.53 3.71 28.62
C TYR A 38 21.97 5.03 29.13
N SER A 39 22.84 5.93 29.57
CA SER A 39 22.44 7.29 29.93
C SER A 39 22.28 8.13 28.66
N PHE A 40 21.03 8.40 28.28
CA PHE A 40 20.74 9.29 27.18
C PHE A 40 21.14 10.75 27.48
N PRO A 41 21.46 11.54 26.45
CA PRO A 41 21.57 12.99 26.57
C PRO A 41 20.24 13.62 27.03
N ALA A 42 20.27 14.93 27.36
CA ALA A 42 19.12 15.65 27.92
C ALA A 42 17.84 15.58 27.06
N ASP A 43 17.99 15.33 25.77
CA ASP A 43 16.93 15.19 24.76
C ASP A 43 16.55 13.71 24.53
N ALA A 44 16.39 12.94 25.60
CA ALA A 44 16.16 11.50 25.59
C ALA A 44 14.99 11.04 24.69
N PRO A 45 15.08 9.80 24.14
CA PRO A 45 13.99 9.22 23.38
C PRO A 45 12.77 8.91 24.27
N SER A 46 11.66 8.58 23.62
CA SER A 46 10.41 8.14 24.27
C SER A 46 10.61 6.91 25.11
N ASP A 47 9.79 6.76 26.15
CA ASP A 47 9.84 5.57 27.00
C ASP A 47 9.66 4.29 26.17
N GLU A 48 8.81 4.33 25.15
CA GLU A 48 8.60 3.23 24.21
C GLU A 48 9.77 2.97 23.26
N ALA A 49 10.62 3.99 23.01
CA ALA A 49 11.74 3.90 22.07
C ALA A 49 13.10 3.66 22.76
N LYS A 50 13.21 3.93 24.06
CA LYS A 50 14.46 3.88 24.85
C LYS A 50 15.18 2.55 24.74
N GLU A 51 14.48 1.45 24.99
CA GLU A 51 15.05 0.11 24.97
C GLU A 51 15.62 -0.20 23.59
N ARG A 52 14.81 -0.02 22.55
CA ARG A 52 15.21 -0.31 21.18
C ARG A 52 16.39 0.55 20.71
N ILE A 53 16.39 1.84 21.02
CA ILE A 53 17.50 2.73 20.65
C ILE A 53 18.77 2.37 21.43
N ALA A 54 18.67 2.04 22.71
CA ALA A 54 19.82 1.61 23.51
C ALA A 54 20.45 0.33 22.94
N GLU A 55 19.65 -0.64 22.50
CA GLU A 55 20.14 -1.84 21.79
C GLU A 55 20.90 -1.49 20.52
N LEU A 56 20.34 -0.60 19.67
CA LEU A 56 20.97 -0.17 18.42
C LEU A 56 22.33 0.48 18.67
N ILE A 57 22.45 1.27 19.74
CA ILE A 57 23.71 1.89 20.17
C ILE A 57 24.69 0.83 20.68
N ALA A 58 24.23 -0.06 21.56
CA ALA A 58 25.08 -1.08 22.18
C ALA A 58 25.74 -2.03 21.17
N ARG A 59 25.04 -2.33 20.07
CA ARG A 59 25.59 -3.16 18.97
C ARG A 59 26.27 -2.37 17.85
N GLY A 60 26.39 -1.04 17.98
CA GLY A 60 27.05 -0.18 17.00
C GLY A 60 26.26 0.05 15.71
N SER A 61 24.97 -0.29 15.66
CA SER A 61 24.13 -0.10 14.46
C SER A 61 23.62 1.35 14.28
N LEU A 62 23.59 2.15 15.36
CA LEU A 62 23.18 3.56 15.31
C LEU A 62 24.41 4.49 15.31
N PRO A 63 24.67 5.26 14.23
CA PRO A 63 25.82 6.15 14.17
C PRO A 63 25.76 7.24 15.25
N GLU A 64 26.91 7.68 15.76
CA GLU A 64 27.03 8.66 16.84
C GLU A 64 26.27 9.97 16.54
N ALA A 65 26.27 10.41 15.28
CA ALA A 65 25.52 11.59 14.82
C ALA A 65 24.00 11.47 15.05
N PHE A 66 23.46 10.25 15.17
CA PHE A 66 22.06 9.93 15.39
C PHE A 66 21.69 9.62 16.86
N GLN A 67 22.65 9.63 17.78
CA GLN A 67 22.43 9.33 19.20
C GLN A 67 21.98 10.56 20.03
N ARG A 68 21.41 11.57 19.37
CA ARG A 68 20.93 12.82 19.96
C ARG A 68 19.84 13.46 19.08
N ASN A 69 19.14 14.41 19.66
CA ASN A 69 18.04 15.19 19.09
C ASN A 69 16.86 14.33 18.64
N PHE A 70 16.53 13.28 19.40
CA PHE A 70 15.58 12.24 19.02
C PHE A 70 14.20 12.79 18.63
N ARG A 71 13.72 13.83 19.33
CA ARG A 71 12.39 14.41 19.13
C ARG A 71 12.30 15.46 18.03
N ARG A 72 13.42 15.91 17.45
CA ARG A 72 13.42 16.88 16.36
C ARG A 72 12.94 16.22 15.06
N ALA A 73 12.25 17.00 14.22
CA ALA A 73 11.95 16.61 12.85
C ALA A 73 13.24 16.27 12.09
N ILE A 74 13.28 15.11 11.43
CA ILE A 74 14.42 14.70 10.60
C ILE A 74 14.39 15.44 9.26
N THR A 75 15.56 15.79 8.72
CA THR A 75 15.65 16.33 7.35
C THR A 75 15.71 15.19 6.32
N VAL A 76 15.47 15.50 5.05
CA VAL A 76 15.65 14.53 3.95
C VAL A 76 17.10 14.02 3.89
N ASP A 77 18.08 14.90 4.06
CA ASP A 77 19.51 14.57 4.10
C ASP A 77 19.84 13.57 5.21
N GLU A 78 19.35 13.84 6.43
CA GLU A 78 19.57 12.95 7.58
C GLU A 78 18.90 11.60 7.39
N LEU A 79 17.70 11.57 6.78
CA LEU A 79 17.03 10.31 6.46
C LEU A 79 17.79 9.52 5.40
N ALA A 80 18.28 10.19 4.35
CA ALA A 80 19.10 9.58 3.31
C ALA A 80 20.40 9.00 3.92
N GLN A 81 21.09 9.76 4.76
CA GLN A 81 22.27 9.29 5.46
C GLN A 81 21.97 8.08 6.36
N LEU A 82 20.81 8.06 7.04
CA LEU A 82 20.45 6.97 7.93
C LEU A 82 20.16 5.66 7.17
N TYR A 83 19.44 5.74 6.05
CA TYR A 83 18.92 4.56 5.32
C TYR A 83 19.90 4.05 4.24
N TYR A 84 20.73 4.92 3.67
CA TYR A 84 21.55 4.61 2.49
C TYR A 84 23.07 4.57 2.78
N ARG A 85 23.47 4.56 4.05
CA ARG A 85 24.90 4.62 4.46
C ARG A 85 25.77 3.45 3.99
N GLU A 86 25.19 2.25 3.89
CA GLU A 86 25.93 0.98 3.69
C GLU A 86 25.49 0.25 2.41
N GLU A 87 24.66 0.89 1.60
CA GLU A 87 24.09 0.23 0.44
C GLU A 87 25.20 -0.18 -0.52
N ARG A 88 25.27 -1.47 -0.88
CA ARG A 88 26.41 -2.04 -1.62
C ARG A 88 26.15 -2.00 -3.12
N ASN A 89 27.21 -1.98 -3.92
CA ASN A 89 27.22 -2.12 -5.39
C ASN A 89 26.69 -0.92 -6.21
N LEU A 90 26.77 0.32 -5.69
CA LEU A 90 26.47 1.53 -6.49
C LEU A 90 27.70 2.11 -7.20
N ASP A 91 28.87 1.49 -7.09
CA ASP A 91 30.11 1.84 -7.81
C ASP A 91 29.97 1.71 -9.33
N ARG A 92 28.91 1.04 -9.79
CA ARG A 92 28.52 0.96 -11.21
C ARG A 92 27.31 1.84 -11.55
N ILE A 93 26.95 2.79 -10.69
CA ILE A 93 25.83 3.72 -10.89
C ILE A 93 26.34 5.12 -11.19
N GLU A 94 25.79 5.70 -12.25
CA GLU A 94 26.02 7.08 -12.66
C GLU A 94 24.71 7.86 -12.61
N ILE A 95 24.77 9.09 -12.11
CA ILE A 95 23.61 9.99 -12.07
C ILE A 95 23.79 11.06 -13.14
N ASP A 96 22.93 11.03 -14.15
CA ASP A 96 22.86 12.05 -15.20
C ASP A 96 21.72 13.03 -14.87
N TYR A 97 22.00 13.88 -13.86
CA TYR A 97 21.05 14.88 -13.38
C TYR A 97 21.79 16.16 -12.94
N PRO A 98 21.26 17.36 -13.25
CA PRO A 98 21.90 18.62 -12.87
C PRO A 98 22.21 18.72 -11.37
N GLY A 99 23.43 19.16 -11.05
CA GLY A 99 23.87 19.36 -9.66
C GLY A 99 24.51 18.13 -9.01
N PHE A 100 24.44 16.94 -9.62
CA PHE A 100 25.25 15.80 -9.21
C PHE A 100 26.65 15.88 -9.81
N ASP A 101 27.64 15.57 -8.99
CA ASP A 101 29.05 15.51 -9.39
C ASP A 101 29.80 14.37 -8.69
N GLU A 102 31.10 14.26 -8.95
CA GLU A 102 31.97 13.25 -8.32
C GLU A 102 32.03 13.38 -6.78
N ASN A 103 31.90 14.59 -6.25
CA ASN A 103 32.00 14.90 -4.82
C ASN A 103 30.69 14.71 -4.06
N THR A 104 29.57 14.57 -4.77
CA THR A 104 28.26 14.36 -4.17
C THR A 104 28.28 13.09 -3.30
N PRO A 105 27.86 13.16 -2.02
CA PRO A 105 28.00 12.03 -1.11
C PRO A 105 27.29 10.77 -1.62
N TYR A 106 27.91 9.62 -1.34
CA TYR A 106 27.41 8.32 -1.79
C TYR A 106 25.94 8.06 -1.42
N TYR A 107 25.56 8.34 -0.17
CA TYR A 107 24.19 8.13 0.31
C TYR A 107 23.17 9.04 -0.39
N VAL A 108 23.59 10.22 -0.89
CA VAL A 108 22.72 11.12 -1.67
C VAL A 108 22.49 10.54 -3.06
N LYS A 109 23.56 10.05 -3.72
CA LYS A 109 23.44 9.34 -5.01
C LYS A 109 22.53 8.12 -4.89
N ALA A 110 22.71 7.33 -3.84
CA ALA A 110 21.88 6.17 -3.50
C ALA A 110 20.40 6.56 -3.29
N ALA A 111 20.14 7.53 -2.42
CA ALA A 111 18.78 7.98 -2.12
C ALA A 111 18.09 8.58 -3.36
N PHE A 112 18.81 9.28 -4.23
CA PHE A 112 18.28 9.74 -5.53
C PHE A 112 18.00 8.57 -6.47
N PHE A 113 18.92 7.62 -6.55
CA PHE A 113 18.80 6.43 -7.37
C PHE A 113 17.58 5.57 -7.00
N TYR A 114 17.27 5.42 -5.72
CA TYR A 114 16.07 4.70 -5.27
C TYR A 114 14.82 5.59 -5.17
N GLY A 115 14.93 6.90 -5.43
CA GLY A 115 13.78 7.82 -5.49
C GLY A 115 13.29 8.35 -4.14
N LEU A 116 14.08 8.23 -3.08
CA LEU A 116 13.83 8.98 -1.84
C LEU A 116 14.02 10.50 -2.08
N ILE A 117 15.00 10.86 -2.91
CA ILE A 117 15.33 12.24 -3.32
C ILE A 117 14.91 12.45 -4.77
N ASP A 118 14.11 13.49 -5.00
CA ASP A 118 13.73 13.94 -6.35
C ASP A 118 14.55 15.15 -6.81
N ASP A 119 14.91 16.04 -5.86
CA ASP A 119 15.70 17.23 -6.10
C ASP A 119 16.71 17.42 -4.94
N LEU A 120 17.93 17.88 -5.25
CA LEU A 120 18.95 18.18 -4.25
C LEU A 120 18.56 19.36 -3.34
N GLU A 121 17.67 20.25 -3.80
CA GLU A 121 17.13 21.34 -2.97
C GLU A 121 16.31 20.81 -1.77
N ASP A 122 15.77 19.58 -1.87
CA ASP A 122 14.96 18.97 -0.83
C ASP A 122 15.76 18.56 0.42
N LEU A 123 17.08 18.42 0.32
CA LEU A 123 17.93 17.83 1.36
C LEU A 123 17.73 18.47 2.75
N LYS A 124 17.49 19.78 2.80
CA LYS A 124 17.32 20.53 4.05
C LYS A 124 15.88 20.54 4.58
N LEU A 125 14.91 20.04 3.81
CA LEU A 125 13.51 20.05 4.20
C LEU A 125 13.25 19.05 5.32
N THR A 126 12.46 19.48 6.30
CA THR A 126 11.79 18.58 7.24
C THR A 126 10.44 18.18 6.68
N MET A 127 9.90 17.05 7.14
CA MET A 127 8.67 16.48 6.60
C MET A 127 7.65 16.19 7.69
N THR A 128 6.38 16.31 7.34
CA THR A 128 5.30 15.59 8.02
C THR A 128 5.43 14.08 7.79
N ARG A 129 4.74 13.28 8.61
CA ARG A 129 4.73 11.82 8.45
C ARG A 129 4.11 11.38 7.13
N ALA A 130 3.10 12.07 6.62
CA ALA A 130 2.54 11.80 5.29
C ALA A 130 3.55 12.09 4.17
N GLU A 131 4.27 13.22 4.22
CA GLU A 131 5.32 13.56 3.26
C GLU A 131 6.47 12.54 3.28
N ALA A 132 6.92 12.14 4.47
CA ALA A 132 7.94 11.11 4.62
C ALA A 132 7.45 9.76 4.06
N ALA A 133 6.19 9.38 4.30
CA ALA A 133 5.62 8.15 3.73
C ALA A 133 5.63 8.17 2.20
N ARG A 134 5.26 9.29 1.57
CA ARG A 134 5.31 9.43 0.10
C ARG A 134 6.72 9.20 -0.44
N ARG A 135 7.74 9.82 0.17
CA ARG A 135 9.13 9.68 -0.27
C ARG A 135 9.67 8.27 -0.03
N ILE A 136 9.50 7.74 1.18
CA ILE A 136 9.99 6.39 1.53
C ILE A 136 9.33 5.34 0.64
N SER A 137 8.02 5.45 0.40
CA SER A 137 7.27 4.50 -0.43
C SER A 137 7.76 4.43 -1.88
N LYS A 138 8.44 5.45 -2.43
CA LYS A 138 9.04 5.39 -3.77
C LYS A 138 10.23 4.43 -3.84
N SER A 139 10.98 4.30 -2.75
CA SER A 139 12.13 3.40 -2.64
C SER A 139 11.77 1.95 -2.31
N LEU A 140 10.58 1.75 -1.74
CA LEU A 140 10.06 0.44 -1.37
C LEU A 140 9.41 -0.24 -2.57
N THR A 141 9.53 -1.57 -2.63
CA THR A 141 8.71 -2.36 -3.56
C THR A 141 7.24 -2.18 -3.22
N TYR A 142 6.44 -1.76 -4.21
CA TYR A 142 5.02 -1.57 -4.03
C TYR A 142 4.34 -2.93 -3.80
N VAL A 143 3.75 -3.11 -2.63
CA VAL A 143 2.95 -4.31 -2.33
C VAL A 143 1.49 -3.92 -2.36
N LEU A 144 0.80 -4.36 -3.41
CA LEU A 144 -0.66 -4.30 -3.48
C LEU A 144 -1.29 -5.00 -2.27
N GLY A 145 -2.41 -4.46 -1.82
CA GLY A 145 -3.26 -5.23 -0.91
C GLY A 145 -2.93 -5.07 0.56
N ARG A 146 -2.15 -4.04 0.96
CA ARG A 146 -1.91 -3.81 2.39
C ARG A 146 -2.59 -2.53 2.89
N ASP A 147 -3.41 -2.74 3.91
CA ASP A 147 -4.41 -1.80 4.39
C ASP A 147 -3.76 -0.70 5.23
N VAL A 148 -4.41 0.47 5.30
CA VAL A 148 -4.10 1.47 6.33
C VAL A 148 -4.74 1.02 7.63
N PHE A 149 -4.01 0.24 8.40
CA PHE A 149 -4.47 -0.33 9.68
C PHE A 149 -4.28 0.64 10.87
N THR A 150 -4.64 1.92 10.74
CA THR A 150 -4.50 2.88 11.86
C THR A 150 -5.84 3.42 12.32
N LYS A 151 -5.95 3.76 13.60
CA LYS A 151 -7.18 4.31 14.20
C LYS A 151 -7.60 5.62 13.55
N ASP A 152 -6.61 6.41 13.15
CA ASP A 152 -6.78 7.70 12.50
C ASP A 152 -6.71 7.62 10.96
N PHE A 153 -6.96 6.44 10.36
CA PHE A 153 -6.98 6.29 8.89
C PHE A 153 -7.91 7.32 8.22
N ALA A 154 -8.98 7.74 8.89
CA ALA A 154 -9.90 8.77 8.43
C ALA A 154 -9.22 10.14 8.20
N SER A 155 -8.09 10.39 8.87
CA SER A 155 -7.26 11.60 8.74
C SER A 155 -6.21 11.48 7.61
N VAL A 156 -6.05 10.30 7.02
CA VAL A 156 -5.14 10.07 5.89
C VAL A 156 -5.84 10.53 4.63
N LYS A 157 -5.24 11.50 3.94
CA LYS A 157 -5.77 12.04 2.70
C LYS A 157 -5.72 10.98 1.59
N PRO A 158 -6.60 11.05 0.59
CA PRO A 158 -6.63 10.07 -0.50
C PRO A 158 -5.31 9.91 -1.24
N GLU A 159 -4.61 11.00 -1.49
CA GLU A 159 -3.30 11.01 -2.14
C GLU A 159 -2.20 10.31 -1.32
N ASP A 160 -2.38 10.18 -0.01
CA ASP A 160 -1.40 9.59 0.90
C ASP A 160 -1.68 8.13 1.23
N PHE A 161 -2.89 7.65 0.91
CA PHE A 161 -3.40 6.38 1.43
C PHE A 161 -2.51 5.20 1.05
N HIS A 162 -2.07 5.16 -0.21
CA HIS A 162 -1.17 4.11 -0.69
C HIS A 162 0.22 4.19 -0.06
N ALA A 163 0.80 5.38 0.01
CA ALA A 163 2.13 5.57 0.60
C ALA A 163 2.14 5.20 2.08
N VAL A 164 1.12 5.64 2.83
CA VAL A 164 0.93 5.32 4.26
C VAL A 164 0.75 3.82 4.46
N GLY A 165 -0.13 3.17 3.68
CA GLY A 165 -0.31 1.73 3.73
C GLY A 165 1.00 0.97 3.47
N ASN A 166 1.79 1.41 2.49
CA ASN A 166 3.04 0.76 2.13
C ASN A 166 4.09 0.85 3.26
N VAL A 167 4.31 2.04 3.83
CA VAL A 167 5.32 2.20 4.90
C VAL A 167 4.93 1.51 6.21
N LEU A 168 3.63 1.44 6.53
CA LEU A 168 3.12 0.68 7.68
C LEU A 168 3.38 -0.82 7.48
N SER A 169 3.15 -1.30 6.27
CA SER A 169 3.25 -2.70 5.90
C SER A 169 4.65 -3.27 5.92
N TYR A 170 5.63 -2.45 5.57
CA TYR A 170 7.03 -2.79 5.69
C TYR A 170 7.55 -2.58 7.13
N GLY A 171 6.81 -1.86 7.98
CA GLY A 171 7.25 -1.50 9.33
C GLY A 171 8.27 -0.36 9.36
N VAL A 172 8.47 0.35 8.25
CA VAL A 172 9.41 1.50 8.18
C VAL A 172 8.86 2.70 8.93
N MET A 173 7.55 2.89 8.93
CA MET A 173 6.90 3.95 9.70
C MET A 173 5.74 3.37 10.52
N PRO A 174 6.04 2.71 11.66
CA PRO A 174 5.00 2.12 12.49
C PRO A 174 4.05 3.18 13.05
N ALA A 175 2.84 2.73 13.39
CA ALA A 175 1.85 3.57 14.05
C ALA A 175 2.26 3.87 15.49
N ILE A 176 1.96 5.08 15.96
CA ILE A 176 2.25 5.56 17.30
C ILE A 176 0.97 5.43 18.12
N GLN A 177 0.96 4.51 19.09
CA GLN A 177 -0.24 4.18 19.88
C GLN A 177 -1.45 3.86 18.98
N GLY A 178 -1.19 3.23 17.83
CA GLY A 178 -2.17 2.86 16.82
C GLY A 178 -2.58 3.97 15.85
N ASN A 179 -1.98 5.16 15.93
CA ASN A 179 -2.24 6.28 15.01
C ASN A 179 -1.07 6.51 14.05
N PHE A 180 -1.36 6.78 12.79
CA PHE A 180 -0.35 7.19 11.83
C PHE A 180 0.07 8.65 12.03
N GLN A 181 -0.82 9.53 12.46
CA GLN A 181 -0.58 10.96 12.69
C GLN A 181 -0.02 11.70 11.45
N PRO A 182 -0.72 11.71 10.30
CA PRO A 182 -0.17 12.14 9.01
C PRO A 182 0.40 13.57 9.01
N ASN A 183 -0.18 14.48 9.80
CA ASN A 183 0.21 15.89 9.86
C ASN A 183 1.29 16.20 10.92
N LYS A 184 1.73 15.22 11.71
CA LYS A 184 2.80 15.44 12.70
C LYS A 184 4.18 15.39 12.03
N PRO A 185 5.20 16.08 12.57
CA PRO A 185 6.56 15.97 12.07
C PRO A 185 7.06 14.52 12.13
N PHE A 186 7.76 14.08 11.09
CA PHE A 186 8.51 12.82 11.13
C PHE A 186 9.82 13.06 11.87
N THR A 187 10.00 12.41 13.02
CA THR A 187 11.14 12.69 13.92
C THR A 187 12.33 11.77 13.66
N ARG A 188 13.50 12.18 14.16
CA ARG A 188 14.72 11.35 14.14
C ARG A 188 14.50 10.01 14.84
N GLU A 189 13.85 10.02 16.00
CA GLU A 189 13.46 8.79 16.73
C GLU A 189 12.64 7.84 15.85
N GLN A 190 11.62 8.35 15.16
CA GLN A 190 10.76 7.53 14.31
C GLN A 190 11.53 6.94 13.13
N ALA A 191 12.41 7.74 12.51
CA ALA A 191 13.28 7.26 11.44
C ALA A 191 14.24 6.16 11.91
N ILE A 192 14.82 6.31 13.11
CA ILE A 192 15.71 5.32 13.74
C ILE A 192 14.98 4.01 14.00
N LEU A 193 13.77 4.05 14.56
CA LEU A 193 12.97 2.86 14.83
C LEU A 193 12.62 2.09 13.55
N GLY A 194 12.45 2.80 12.42
CA GLY A 194 12.15 2.21 11.12
C GLY A 194 13.36 1.77 10.29
N MET A 195 14.58 2.12 10.69
CA MET A 195 15.75 2.04 9.81
C MET A 195 16.10 0.61 9.38
N GLU A 196 15.84 -0.39 10.23
CA GLU A 196 16.16 -1.79 9.91
C GLU A 196 15.06 -2.49 9.10
N ALA A 197 13.86 -1.91 9.08
CA ALA A 197 12.75 -2.35 8.27
C ALA A 197 12.81 -1.78 6.84
N HIS A 198 13.55 -0.69 6.65
CA HIS A 198 13.78 -0.12 5.33
C HIS A 198 14.63 -1.09 4.49
N SER A 199 14.14 -1.37 3.29
CA SER A 199 14.89 -2.07 2.26
C SER A 199 14.60 -1.44 0.91
N SER A 200 15.65 -1.05 0.20
CA SER A 200 15.53 -0.50 -1.14
C SER A 200 15.35 -1.63 -2.14
N GLY A 201 14.19 -1.67 -2.79
CA GLY A 201 13.87 -2.67 -3.81
C GLY A 201 13.53 -2.08 -5.17
N ASN A 202 13.24 -0.78 -5.22
CA ASN A 202 12.72 -0.10 -6.40
C ASN A 202 13.62 1.08 -6.80
N VAL A 203 14.17 1.06 -8.00
CA VAL A 203 14.91 2.19 -8.57
C VAL A 203 13.90 3.26 -8.99
N ARG A 204 13.89 4.40 -8.30
CA ARG A 204 12.92 5.50 -8.46
C ARG A 204 11.45 5.06 -8.61
N GLY A 205 11.04 3.96 -7.95
CA GLY A 205 9.68 3.40 -8.05
C GLY A 205 9.39 2.54 -9.30
N ILE A 206 10.42 2.24 -10.10
CA ILE A 206 10.27 1.94 -11.53
C ILE A 206 10.81 0.57 -11.97
N LEU A 207 11.72 -0.09 -11.24
CA LEU A 207 12.34 -1.33 -11.74
C LEU A 207 11.68 -2.65 -11.28
N PRO A 208 11.64 -3.64 -12.19
CA PRO A 208 11.38 -5.02 -11.84
C PRO A 208 12.57 -5.74 -11.20
N TYR A 209 12.24 -6.41 -10.11
CA TYR A 209 12.96 -7.38 -9.30
C TYR A 209 14.06 -8.24 -9.98
N GLY A 210 15.19 -8.40 -9.26
CA GLY A 210 16.02 -9.62 -9.32
C GLY A 210 17.40 -9.46 -9.95
N GLY A 211 18.40 -9.06 -9.14
CA GLY A 211 19.84 -9.42 -9.18
C GLY A 211 20.67 -9.23 -10.46
N SER A 212 20.05 -9.00 -11.61
CA SER A 212 20.68 -8.94 -12.93
C SER A 212 21.27 -7.57 -13.25
N ALA A 213 20.88 -6.54 -12.51
CA ALA A 213 21.56 -5.24 -12.49
C ALA A 213 23.03 -5.36 -12.04
N GLY A 214 23.43 -6.43 -11.34
CA GLY A 214 24.81 -6.60 -10.89
C GLY A 214 25.86 -6.69 -12.02
N LYS A 215 25.42 -6.95 -13.26
CA LYS A 215 26.32 -7.04 -14.43
C LYS A 215 26.32 -5.81 -15.34
N ALA A 216 25.36 -4.91 -15.18
CA ALA A 216 25.28 -3.71 -16.02
C ALA A 216 25.85 -2.49 -15.27
N ARG A 217 26.48 -1.57 -15.99
CA ARG A 217 26.58 -0.18 -15.54
C ARG A 217 25.22 0.49 -15.75
N LEU A 218 24.77 1.23 -14.76
CA LEU A 218 23.44 1.83 -14.74
C LEU A 218 23.56 3.34 -14.64
N THR A 219 23.07 4.04 -15.66
CA THR A 219 23.01 5.51 -15.65
C THR A 219 21.56 5.94 -15.52
N VAL A 220 21.25 6.77 -14.53
CA VAL A 220 19.86 7.17 -14.22
C VAL A 220 19.74 8.68 -14.26
N GLY A 221 18.72 9.15 -14.97
CA GLY A 221 18.33 10.57 -14.99
C GLY A 221 16.98 10.79 -14.32
N SER A 222 16.34 11.91 -14.64
CA SER A 222 15.05 12.29 -14.06
C SER A 222 13.91 11.33 -14.43
N ASN A 223 13.88 10.86 -15.68
CA ASN A 223 12.84 9.98 -16.20
C ASN A 223 13.37 8.88 -17.13
N PHE A 224 14.67 8.57 -17.08
CA PHE A 224 15.26 7.50 -17.89
C PHE A 224 16.28 6.68 -17.10
N ALA A 225 16.53 5.47 -17.61
CA ALA A 225 17.61 4.61 -17.16
C ALA A 225 18.29 3.94 -18.36
N TYR A 226 19.62 3.94 -18.36
CA TYR A 226 20.47 3.24 -19.32
C TYR A 226 21.09 2.02 -18.66
N LEU A 227 21.13 0.90 -19.38
CA LEU A 227 21.86 -0.29 -18.96
C LEU A 227 22.93 -0.61 -20.01
N ASP A 228 24.18 -0.57 -19.57
CA ASP A 228 25.35 -0.93 -20.36
C ASP A 228 25.93 -2.24 -19.83
N PHE A 229 25.96 -3.27 -20.67
CA PHE A 229 26.46 -4.59 -20.28
C PHE A 229 27.91 -4.77 -20.69
N ASP A 230 28.67 -5.52 -19.89
CA ASP A 230 30.07 -5.82 -20.19
C ASP A 230 30.22 -6.73 -21.43
N SER A 231 29.14 -7.41 -21.87
CA SER A 231 29.14 -8.26 -23.06
C SER A 231 27.78 -8.36 -23.75
N ASP A 232 27.78 -8.60 -25.06
CA ASP A 232 26.59 -8.96 -25.85
C ASP A 232 25.80 -10.11 -25.23
N LYS A 233 26.49 -11.08 -24.61
CA LYS A 233 25.84 -12.23 -23.99
C LYS A 233 25.00 -11.79 -22.79
N ASP A 234 25.56 -10.94 -21.94
CA ASP A 234 24.85 -10.44 -20.76
C ASP A 234 23.67 -9.54 -21.16
N ALA A 235 23.82 -8.72 -22.21
CA ALA A 235 22.72 -7.95 -22.79
C ALA A 235 21.60 -8.87 -23.32
N LYS A 236 21.94 -9.92 -24.08
CA LYS A 236 20.97 -10.90 -24.60
C LYS A 236 20.25 -11.64 -23.47
N ASP A 237 20.99 -12.10 -22.47
CA ASP A 237 20.42 -12.78 -21.30
C ASP A 237 19.44 -11.83 -20.58
N TYR A 238 19.83 -10.58 -20.33
CA TYR A 238 18.94 -9.59 -19.70
C TYR A 238 17.67 -9.36 -20.52
N ILE A 239 17.80 -9.14 -21.83
CA ILE A 239 16.64 -8.93 -22.71
C ILE A 239 15.71 -10.15 -22.67
N GLN A 240 16.27 -11.36 -22.75
CA GLN A 240 15.49 -12.58 -22.69
C GLN A 240 14.74 -12.74 -21.37
N TYR A 241 15.40 -12.53 -20.22
CA TYR A 241 14.80 -12.82 -18.91
C TYR A 241 13.97 -11.67 -18.33
N GLN A 242 14.30 -10.42 -18.64
CA GLN A 242 13.67 -9.24 -18.05
C GLN A 242 12.78 -8.49 -19.03
N VAL A 243 13.19 -8.36 -20.30
CA VAL A 243 12.47 -7.55 -21.30
C VAL A 243 11.36 -8.32 -22.01
N GLU A 244 11.56 -9.60 -22.36
CA GLU A 244 10.56 -10.35 -23.15
C GLU A 244 9.17 -10.38 -22.51
N ASN A 245 9.11 -10.41 -21.16
CA ASN A 245 7.87 -10.32 -20.42
C ASN A 245 7.17 -8.95 -20.54
N MET A 246 7.95 -7.85 -20.58
CA MET A 246 7.42 -6.49 -20.80
C MET A 246 6.90 -6.32 -22.22
N THR A 247 7.50 -7.03 -23.17
CA THR A 247 7.20 -6.92 -24.61
C THR A 247 6.34 -8.08 -25.10
N LYS A 248 5.60 -8.75 -24.23
CA LYS A 248 4.78 -9.92 -24.59
C LYS A 248 3.83 -9.59 -25.75
N GLY A 249 3.93 -10.36 -26.84
CA GLY A 249 3.14 -10.15 -28.06
C GLY A 249 3.82 -9.25 -29.11
N VAL A 250 4.99 -8.70 -28.80
CA VAL A 250 5.86 -7.97 -29.75
C VAL A 250 7.02 -8.85 -30.19
N LYS A 251 7.34 -8.83 -31.48
CA LYS A 251 8.52 -9.51 -32.03
C LYS A 251 9.76 -8.64 -31.85
N LEU A 252 10.72 -9.12 -31.06
CA LEU A 252 12.02 -8.46 -30.86
C LEU A 252 12.97 -8.73 -32.04
N THR A 253 13.76 -7.72 -32.41
CA THR A 253 14.82 -7.85 -33.42
C THR A 253 16.20 -7.81 -32.77
N SER A 254 16.84 -8.97 -32.61
CA SER A 254 18.18 -9.07 -32.03
C SER A 254 19.21 -8.29 -32.83
N GLY A 255 20.06 -7.51 -32.14
CA GLY A 255 21.16 -6.75 -32.72
C GLY A 255 20.76 -5.59 -33.63
N LYS A 256 19.49 -5.16 -33.58
CA LYS A 256 18.99 -4.01 -34.34
C LYS A 256 18.22 -3.06 -33.44
N HIS A 257 18.50 -1.77 -33.57
CA HIS A 257 17.80 -0.74 -32.81
C HIS A 257 16.28 -0.87 -33.00
N GLN A 258 15.56 -0.99 -31.90
CA GLN A 258 14.11 -1.12 -31.89
C GLN A 258 13.52 -0.30 -30.75
N ARG A 259 12.47 0.47 -31.07
CA ARG A 259 11.73 1.29 -30.10
C ARG A 259 10.36 0.66 -29.83
N ILE A 260 10.05 0.42 -28.58
CA ILE A 260 8.84 -0.29 -28.14
C ILE A 260 8.17 0.56 -27.07
N ASP A 261 6.90 0.90 -27.29
CA ASP A 261 6.07 1.46 -26.23
C ASP A 261 5.51 0.29 -25.43
N VAL A 262 5.92 0.15 -24.16
CA VAL A 262 5.48 -0.92 -23.25
C VAL A 262 4.35 -0.46 -22.32
N GLY A 263 3.72 0.68 -22.63
CA GLY A 263 2.66 1.30 -21.83
C GLY A 263 3.21 2.33 -20.86
N PHE A 264 4.06 1.90 -19.91
CA PHE A 264 4.64 2.75 -18.86
C PHE A 264 5.97 3.42 -19.24
N ALA A 265 6.63 2.94 -20.28
CA ALA A 265 7.91 3.46 -20.77
C ALA A 265 8.04 3.28 -22.27
N ILE A 266 8.97 4.03 -22.85
CA ILE A 266 9.55 3.76 -24.16
C ILE A 266 10.84 2.98 -23.91
N LEU A 267 10.83 1.73 -24.36
CA LEU A 267 11.97 0.85 -24.33
C LEU A 267 12.71 0.94 -25.67
N GLU A 268 13.99 1.27 -25.62
CA GLU A 268 14.87 1.21 -26.78
C GLU A 268 15.91 0.10 -26.55
N LEU A 269 15.93 -0.87 -27.45
CA LEU A 269 16.87 -1.98 -27.44
C LEU A 269 17.96 -1.73 -28.47
N TRP A 270 19.21 -2.10 -28.17
CA TRP A 270 20.36 -2.00 -29.06
C TRP A 270 20.59 -0.56 -29.55
N THR A 271 20.66 0.40 -28.63
CA THR A 271 20.95 1.80 -29.00
C THR A 271 22.46 1.97 -29.29
N PRO A 272 22.88 3.01 -30.01
CA PRO A 272 24.31 3.19 -30.33
C PRO A 272 25.22 3.41 -29.11
N THR A 273 24.68 3.98 -28.03
CA THR A 273 25.44 4.32 -26.82
C THR A 273 25.18 3.38 -25.66
N HIS A 274 24.05 2.66 -25.67
CA HIS A 274 23.61 1.76 -24.61
C HIS A 274 22.86 0.54 -25.15
N GLU A 275 22.90 -0.57 -24.42
CA GLU A 275 22.22 -1.80 -24.84
C GLU A 275 20.70 -1.75 -24.61
N VAL A 276 20.29 -1.19 -23.47
CA VAL A 276 18.87 -1.04 -23.13
C VAL A 276 18.64 0.34 -22.52
N LYS A 277 17.72 1.11 -23.10
CA LYS A 277 17.25 2.38 -22.56
C LYS A 277 15.78 2.29 -22.20
N PHE A 278 15.45 2.71 -21.00
CA PHE A 278 14.07 3.02 -20.61
C PHE A 278 13.90 4.54 -20.57
N THR A 279 12.88 5.05 -21.24
CA THR A 279 12.36 6.41 -21.04
C THR A 279 10.97 6.30 -20.44
N PHE A 280 10.84 6.57 -19.15
CA PHE A 280 9.59 6.41 -18.41
C PHE A 280 8.62 7.53 -18.75
N LYS A 281 7.33 7.18 -18.80
CA LYS A 281 6.27 8.13 -19.10
C LYS A 281 5.92 8.97 -17.87
N ASN A 282 5.59 10.23 -18.10
CA ASN A 282 5.08 11.17 -17.11
C ASN A 282 3.78 10.63 -16.50
N GLY A 283 3.65 10.72 -15.18
CA GLY A 283 2.50 10.23 -14.41
C GLY A 283 2.58 8.76 -13.99
N LEU A 284 3.68 8.06 -14.29
CA LEU A 284 3.98 6.74 -13.73
C LEU A 284 4.35 6.87 -12.25
N GLU A 285 3.61 6.20 -11.37
CA GLU A 285 3.92 6.15 -9.94
C GLU A 285 4.54 4.83 -9.52
N HIS A 286 3.92 3.71 -9.93
CA HIS A 286 4.40 2.38 -9.60
C HIS A 286 4.26 1.43 -10.78
N LEU A 287 5.23 0.53 -10.90
CA LEU A 287 5.19 -0.65 -11.76
C LEU A 287 5.03 -1.90 -10.90
N ARG A 288 4.17 -2.83 -11.32
CA ARG A 288 3.91 -4.09 -10.61
C ARG A 288 3.79 -5.27 -11.58
N PHE A 289 3.86 -6.47 -11.01
CA PHE A 289 3.60 -7.73 -11.70
C PHE A 289 2.27 -8.33 -11.26
N ARG A 290 1.53 -8.90 -12.20
CA ARG A 290 0.34 -9.72 -11.93
C ARG A 290 0.63 -11.19 -12.29
N GLY A 291 0.83 -12.05 -11.29
CA GLY A 291 1.06 -13.50 -11.44
C GLY A 291 1.91 -14.09 -10.30
N ASP A 292 2.01 -15.42 -10.24
CA ASP A 292 2.70 -16.15 -9.15
C ASP A 292 4.23 -16.04 -9.20
N SER A 293 4.79 -15.45 -10.26
CA SER A 293 6.22 -15.14 -10.35
C SER A 293 6.52 -14.00 -11.33
N VAL A 294 7.66 -13.34 -11.12
CA VAL A 294 8.24 -12.31 -11.99
C VAL A 294 8.48 -12.82 -13.42
N LEU A 295 8.62 -14.15 -13.58
CA LEU A 295 8.91 -14.80 -14.86
C LEU A 295 7.67 -15.00 -15.76
N TYR A 296 6.44 -14.93 -15.22
CA TYR A 296 5.22 -15.23 -15.97
C TYR A 296 4.11 -14.17 -15.83
N GLY A 297 4.36 -13.10 -15.07
CA GLY A 297 3.37 -12.08 -14.77
C GLY A 297 3.14 -11.07 -15.90
N THR A 298 1.93 -10.50 -15.98
CA THR A 298 1.66 -9.32 -16.83
C THR A 298 2.02 -8.06 -16.06
N PHE A 299 2.75 -7.15 -16.70
CA PHE A 299 3.06 -5.85 -16.12
C PHE A 299 1.79 -5.02 -15.97
N VAL A 300 1.64 -4.43 -14.80
CA VAL A 300 0.59 -3.46 -14.51
C VAL A 300 1.28 -2.20 -14.00
N TYR A 301 0.83 -1.04 -14.45
CA TYR A 301 1.35 0.25 -13.99
C TYR A 301 0.21 1.06 -13.42
N THR A 302 0.48 1.84 -12.38
CA THR A 302 -0.55 2.62 -11.69
C THR A 302 -0.34 4.11 -11.87
N ASN A 303 -1.44 4.85 -12.01
CA ASN A 303 -1.43 6.30 -11.87
C ASN A 303 -1.49 6.73 -10.38
N TRP A 304 -1.44 8.04 -10.14
CA TRP A 304 -1.61 8.64 -8.81
C TRP A 304 -2.91 8.25 -8.08
N HIS A 305 -3.95 7.86 -8.81
CA HIS A 305 -5.21 7.42 -8.22
C HIS A 305 -5.21 5.93 -7.82
N GLY A 306 -4.09 5.22 -8.00
CA GLY A 306 -3.98 3.79 -7.73
C GLY A 306 -4.65 2.89 -8.78
N GLU A 307 -5.13 3.47 -9.90
CA GLU A 307 -5.76 2.73 -10.98
C GLU A 307 -4.69 1.98 -11.78
N GLY A 308 -4.78 0.65 -11.80
CA GLY A 308 -3.80 -0.22 -12.45
C GLY A 308 -4.16 -0.54 -13.90
N TYR A 309 -3.29 -0.16 -14.82
CA TYR A 309 -3.40 -0.40 -16.27
C TYR A 309 -2.52 -1.56 -16.73
N LEU A 310 -3.05 -2.39 -17.60
CA LEU A 310 -2.26 -3.45 -18.24
C LEU A 310 -1.29 -2.88 -19.28
N ALA A 311 -0.09 -3.43 -19.35
CA ALA A 311 0.84 -3.17 -20.45
C ALA A 311 0.29 -3.71 -21.78
N GLU A 312 0.21 -2.85 -22.79
CA GLU A 312 -0.19 -3.19 -24.17
C GLU A 312 0.97 -2.87 -25.13
N PRO A 313 2.04 -3.69 -25.14
CA PRO A 313 3.27 -3.34 -25.82
C PRO A 313 3.09 -3.27 -27.34
N ARG A 314 3.74 -2.30 -27.98
CA ARG A 314 3.76 -2.14 -29.45
C ARG A 314 5.08 -1.58 -29.95
N VAL A 315 5.48 -1.99 -31.16
CA VAL A 315 6.63 -1.39 -31.86
C VAL A 315 6.25 0.00 -32.36
N LEU A 316 7.12 1.00 -32.13
CA LEU A 316 7.00 2.32 -32.74
C LEU A 316 7.56 2.28 -34.17
N LYS A 317 6.84 2.86 -35.12
CA LYS A 317 7.31 2.93 -36.51
C LYS A 317 8.50 3.88 -36.63
N ALA A 318 9.30 3.70 -37.69
CA ALA A 318 10.38 4.63 -38.00
C ALA A 318 9.83 6.07 -38.14
N GLY A 319 10.44 7.03 -37.45
CA GLY A 319 9.99 8.43 -37.41
C GLY A 319 8.78 8.72 -36.52
N GLU A 320 8.15 7.71 -35.90
CA GLU A 320 7.05 7.92 -34.98
C GLU A 320 7.53 8.59 -33.69
N LYS A 321 6.89 9.72 -33.32
CA LYS A 321 7.13 10.38 -32.04
C LYS A 321 6.50 9.56 -30.92
N ALA A 322 7.26 9.32 -29.86
CA ALA A 322 6.74 8.63 -28.68
C ALA A 322 5.80 9.55 -27.88
N VAL A 323 4.72 8.97 -27.36
CA VAL A 323 3.85 9.64 -26.39
C VAL A 323 4.45 9.41 -25.01
N LEU A 324 4.95 10.48 -24.38
CA LEU A 324 5.58 10.41 -23.07
C LEU A 324 4.58 10.58 -21.91
N GLU A 325 3.32 10.88 -22.18
CA GLU A 325 2.27 10.89 -21.16
C GLU A 325 1.70 9.49 -20.96
N LEU A 326 1.57 9.06 -19.70
CA LEU A 326 0.98 7.76 -19.37
C LEU A 326 -0.42 7.62 -19.98
N GLN A 327 -0.69 6.48 -20.61
CA GLN A 327 -1.98 6.21 -21.25
C GLN A 327 -2.67 5.03 -20.56
N PRO A 328 -3.99 5.07 -20.35
CA PRO A 328 -4.74 3.92 -19.87
C PRO A 328 -4.77 2.80 -20.92
N ASP A 329 -4.90 1.54 -20.48
CA ASP A 329 -5.09 0.38 -21.38
C ASP A 329 -6.43 0.42 -22.14
N SER A 330 -6.63 -0.50 -23.09
CA SER A 330 -7.83 -0.52 -23.94
C SER A 330 -9.13 -0.72 -23.17
N VAL A 331 -9.11 -1.46 -22.05
CA VAL A 331 -10.30 -1.67 -21.21
C VAL A 331 -10.66 -0.38 -20.50
N HIS A 332 -9.68 0.29 -19.90
CA HIS A 332 -9.86 1.56 -19.22
C HIS A 332 -10.27 2.67 -20.20
N ARG A 333 -9.68 2.75 -21.41
CA ARG A 333 -10.11 3.71 -22.45
C ARG A 333 -11.60 3.57 -22.78
N LYS A 334 -12.08 2.33 -22.97
CA LYS A 334 -13.51 2.06 -23.22
C LYS A 334 -14.35 2.43 -22.00
N LEU A 335 -13.96 2.00 -20.80
CA LEU A 335 -14.67 2.29 -19.56
C LEU A 335 -14.77 3.81 -19.31
N TYR A 336 -13.71 4.57 -19.52
CA TYR A 336 -13.69 6.02 -19.35
C TYR A 336 -14.64 6.71 -20.32
N ALA A 337 -14.64 6.32 -21.60
CA ALA A 337 -15.62 6.85 -22.54
C ALA A 337 -17.07 6.59 -22.09
N ARG A 338 -17.38 5.37 -21.63
CA ARG A 338 -18.74 5.01 -21.16
C ARG A 338 -19.12 5.72 -19.86
N THR A 339 -18.21 5.82 -18.91
CA THR A 339 -18.45 6.53 -17.64
C THR A 339 -18.64 8.03 -17.88
N ASP A 340 -17.87 8.65 -18.77
CA ASP A 340 -18.04 10.06 -19.14
C ASP A 340 -19.41 10.33 -19.77
N GLU A 341 -19.90 9.44 -20.64
CA GLU A 341 -21.26 9.52 -21.19
C GLU A 341 -22.34 9.41 -20.11
N ILE A 342 -22.14 8.56 -19.11
CA ILE A 342 -23.08 8.37 -17.99
C ILE A 342 -23.06 9.62 -17.10
N LEU A 343 -21.88 10.09 -16.69
CA LEU A 343 -21.70 11.24 -15.82
C LEU A 343 -22.33 12.50 -16.42
N LYS A 344 -22.20 12.71 -17.74
CA LYS A 344 -22.88 13.81 -18.45
C LYS A 344 -24.40 13.79 -18.33
N LYS A 345 -25.02 12.61 -18.13
CA LYS A 345 -26.48 12.46 -17.99
C LYS A 345 -26.94 12.60 -16.54
N ILE A 346 -26.17 12.09 -15.59
CA ILE A 346 -26.59 12.00 -14.19
C ILE A 346 -26.11 13.19 -13.34
N LEU A 347 -25.04 13.88 -13.76
CA LEU A 347 -24.50 15.04 -13.07
C LEU A 347 -24.99 16.35 -13.69
N LYS A 348 -25.28 17.34 -12.85
CA LYS A 348 -25.64 18.69 -13.25
C LYS A 348 -24.54 19.67 -12.84
N PRO A 349 -24.39 20.81 -13.54
CA PRO A 349 -23.56 21.89 -13.07
C PRO A 349 -23.91 22.28 -11.63
N ASN A 350 -22.90 22.64 -10.83
CA ASN A 350 -23.03 23.07 -9.43
C ASN A 350 -23.50 22.02 -8.41
N MET A 351 -23.49 20.73 -8.76
CA MET A 351 -23.68 19.69 -7.75
C MET A 351 -22.52 19.66 -6.74
N THR A 352 -22.85 19.57 -5.46
CA THR A 352 -21.87 19.26 -4.40
C THR A 352 -21.35 17.83 -4.57
N ASP A 353 -20.20 17.50 -3.99
CA ASP A 353 -19.66 16.15 -4.09
C ASP A 353 -20.59 15.10 -3.47
N GLU A 354 -21.29 15.43 -2.36
CA GLU A 354 -22.35 14.56 -1.81
C GLU A 354 -23.50 14.33 -2.80
N GLN A 355 -23.95 15.37 -3.52
CA GLN A 355 -24.99 15.26 -4.54
C GLN A 355 -24.53 14.41 -5.72
N LYS A 356 -23.27 14.56 -6.16
CA LYS A 356 -22.67 13.72 -7.20
C LYS A 356 -22.61 12.26 -6.75
N VAL A 357 -22.13 11.98 -5.53
CA VAL A 357 -22.11 10.62 -4.96
C VAL A 357 -23.52 10.03 -4.91
N LYS A 358 -24.53 10.81 -4.53
CA LYS A 358 -25.92 10.34 -4.55
C LYS A 358 -26.38 9.96 -5.96
N ALA A 359 -26.15 10.82 -6.95
CA ALA A 359 -26.55 10.58 -8.33
C ALA A 359 -25.86 9.32 -8.90
N ILE A 360 -24.57 9.14 -8.59
CA ILE A 360 -23.79 7.95 -8.97
C ILE A 360 -24.34 6.70 -8.28
N PHE A 361 -24.58 6.76 -6.97
CA PHE A 361 -25.16 5.67 -6.19
C PHE A 361 -26.51 5.22 -6.77
N ASP A 362 -27.43 6.17 -6.98
CA ASP A 362 -28.75 5.89 -7.52
C ASP A 362 -28.66 5.27 -8.92
N TYR A 363 -27.75 5.76 -9.76
CA TYR A 363 -27.51 5.19 -11.08
C TYR A 363 -27.00 3.75 -10.99
N VAL A 364 -26.01 3.46 -10.15
CA VAL A 364 -25.44 2.12 -10.02
C VAL A 364 -26.50 1.12 -9.55
N VAL A 365 -27.24 1.47 -8.49
CA VAL A 365 -28.30 0.61 -7.92
C VAL A 365 -29.39 0.32 -8.95
N THR A 366 -29.75 1.29 -9.79
CA THR A 366 -30.80 1.11 -10.81
C THR A 366 -30.29 0.50 -12.11
N ARG A 367 -28.99 0.64 -12.42
CA ARG A 367 -28.37 0.12 -13.65
C ARG A 367 -28.20 -1.40 -13.60
N ILE A 368 -27.86 -1.92 -12.41
CA ILE A 368 -27.45 -3.31 -12.22
C ILE A 368 -28.56 -4.07 -11.49
N LYS A 369 -28.84 -5.29 -11.95
CA LYS A 369 -29.65 -6.27 -11.20
C LYS A 369 -28.75 -7.40 -10.69
N TYR A 370 -28.89 -7.74 -9.42
CA TYR A 370 -28.06 -8.79 -8.82
C TYR A 370 -28.22 -10.14 -9.55
N SER A 371 -27.10 -10.77 -9.93
CA SER A 371 -27.04 -12.00 -10.72
C SER A 371 -25.68 -12.68 -10.50
N SER A 372 -25.47 -13.88 -11.06
CA SER A 372 -24.15 -14.51 -11.09
C SER A 372 -23.15 -13.69 -11.92
N GLY A 373 -21.87 -13.84 -11.61
CA GLY A 373 -20.79 -13.13 -12.30
C GLY A 373 -19.44 -13.40 -11.65
N ALA A 374 -18.38 -12.86 -12.26
CA ALA A 374 -17.05 -12.90 -11.69
C ALA A 374 -16.96 -12.03 -10.44
N ASP A 375 -16.46 -12.58 -9.35
CA ASP A 375 -16.46 -11.91 -8.05
C ASP A 375 -15.06 -11.35 -7.69
N TYR A 376 -14.61 -10.39 -8.49
CA TYR A 376 -13.39 -9.62 -8.22
C TYR A 376 -13.52 -8.18 -8.74
N ILE A 377 -12.97 -7.21 -8.03
CA ILE A 377 -13.04 -5.79 -8.41
C ILE A 377 -12.13 -5.54 -9.62
N SER A 378 -12.65 -4.94 -10.70
CA SER A 378 -11.85 -4.61 -11.90
C SER A 378 -12.56 -3.65 -12.86
N ALA A 379 -11.78 -2.94 -13.70
CA ALA A 379 -12.29 -2.17 -14.83
C ALA A 379 -13.17 -3.01 -15.78
N ALA A 380 -12.79 -4.26 -16.02
CA ALA A 380 -13.56 -5.17 -16.87
C ALA A 380 -14.96 -5.44 -16.30
N ASN A 381 -15.08 -5.65 -14.99
CA ASN A 381 -16.38 -5.86 -14.34
C ASN A 381 -17.22 -4.58 -14.26
N ALA A 382 -16.59 -3.40 -14.11
CA ALA A 382 -17.29 -2.12 -14.24
C ALA A 382 -17.86 -1.92 -15.66
N LEU A 383 -17.08 -2.25 -16.70
CA LEU A 383 -17.52 -2.15 -18.08
C LEU A 383 -18.68 -3.13 -18.36
N LYS A 384 -18.57 -4.39 -17.91
CA LYS A 384 -19.66 -5.37 -18.02
C LYS A 384 -20.92 -4.92 -17.28
N ALA A 385 -20.80 -4.32 -16.11
CA ALA A 385 -21.95 -3.76 -15.39
C ALA A 385 -22.69 -2.70 -16.22
N ILE A 386 -21.94 -1.85 -16.95
CA ILE A 386 -22.50 -0.85 -17.87
C ILE A 386 -23.14 -1.50 -19.10
N GLU A 387 -22.58 -2.57 -19.65
CA GLU A 387 -23.04 -3.20 -20.89
C GLU A 387 -24.23 -4.13 -20.65
N GLU A 388 -24.14 -5.02 -19.65
CA GLU A 388 -25.10 -6.08 -19.40
C GLU A 388 -26.21 -5.67 -18.41
N GLY A 389 -25.91 -4.74 -17.50
CA GLY A 389 -26.86 -4.33 -16.45
C GLY A 389 -27.14 -5.39 -15.40
N LYS A 390 -26.21 -6.33 -15.20
CA LYS A 390 -26.32 -7.44 -14.23
C LYS A 390 -24.94 -7.73 -13.63
N GLY A 391 -24.90 -8.29 -12.43
CA GLY A 391 -23.65 -8.72 -11.79
C GLY A 391 -23.76 -9.01 -10.30
N VAL A 392 -22.63 -9.33 -9.68
CA VAL A 392 -22.45 -9.55 -8.22
C VAL A 392 -21.91 -8.29 -7.53
N CYS A 393 -21.70 -8.33 -6.22
CA CYS A 393 -21.20 -7.20 -5.41
C CYS A 393 -19.94 -6.51 -5.98
N ALA A 394 -19.02 -7.28 -6.56
CA ALA A 394 -17.83 -6.74 -7.23
C ALA A 394 -18.16 -5.83 -8.43
N HIS A 395 -19.26 -6.08 -9.16
CA HIS A 395 -19.67 -5.26 -10.32
C HIS A 395 -20.23 -3.90 -9.87
N TYR A 396 -21.07 -3.89 -8.84
CA TYR A 396 -21.57 -2.66 -8.21
C TYR A 396 -20.41 -1.82 -7.69
N THR A 397 -19.52 -2.46 -6.93
CA THR A 397 -18.35 -1.82 -6.31
C THR A 397 -17.41 -1.23 -7.35
N SER A 398 -17.13 -1.98 -8.43
CA SER A 398 -16.26 -1.51 -9.51
C SER A 398 -16.89 -0.34 -10.25
N LEU A 399 -18.17 -0.44 -10.66
CA LEU A 399 -18.83 0.64 -11.41
C LEU A 399 -18.95 1.92 -10.58
N PHE A 400 -19.34 1.80 -9.31
CA PHE A 400 -19.41 2.95 -8.41
C PHE A 400 -18.05 3.63 -8.27
N HIS A 401 -16.98 2.84 -8.04
CA HIS A 401 -15.62 3.35 -7.91
C HIS A 401 -15.21 4.19 -9.12
N TYR A 402 -15.31 3.63 -10.34
CA TYR A 402 -14.89 4.34 -11.54
C TYR A 402 -15.77 5.54 -11.88
N LEU A 403 -17.08 5.51 -11.59
CA LEU A 403 -17.92 6.71 -11.74
C LEU A 403 -17.53 7.80 -10.75
N ALA A 404 -17.23 7.45 -9.50
CA ALA A 404 -16.81 8.38 -8.47
C ALA A 404 -15.45 9.01 -8.81
N THR A 405 -14.43 8.21 -9.13
CA THR A 405 -13.09 8.72 -9.48
C THR A 405 -13.14 9.59 -10.73
N ARG A 406 -13.90 9.20 -11.76
CA ARG A 406 -14.11 10.01 -12.98
C ARG A 406 -14.90 11.29 -12.72
N ALA A 407 -15.71 11.35 -11.66
CA ALA A 407 -16.38 12.57 -11.21
C ALA A 407 -15.51 13.47 -10.30
N GLY A 408 -14.23 13.10 -10.11
CA GLY A 408 -13.29 13.83 -9.25
C GLY A 408 -13.44 13.53 -7.75
N ILE A 409 -14.14 12.45 -7.39
CA ILE A 409 -14.43 12.07 -6.01
C ILE A 409 -13.53 10.89 -5.66
N PRO A 410 -12.57 11.06 -4.73
CA PRO A 410 -11.71 9.96 -4.33
C PRO A 410 -12.54 8.82 -3.76
N SER A 411 -12.35 7.62 -4.30
CA SER A 411 -13.07 6.42 -3.90
C SER A 411 -12.11 5.25 -3.79
N MET A 412 -12.33 4.38 -2.81
CA MET A 412 -11.59 3.13 -2.68
C MET A 412 -12.57 1.95 -2.64
N PRO A 413 -12.36 0.91 -3.46
CA PRO A 413 -13.13 -0.32 -3.36
C PRO A 413 -12.59 -1.16 -2.19
N LEU A 414 -13.50 -1.75 -1.43
CA LEU A 414 -13.24 -2.52 -0.23
C LEU A 414 -13.87 -3.91 -0.40
N SER A 415 -13.29 -4.92 0.23
CA SER A 415 -13.85 -6.28 0.27
C SER A 415 -13.50 -6.99 1.56
N GLY A 416 -14.39 -7.86 2.03
CA GLY A 416 -14.14 -8.68 3.20
C GLY A 416 -15.39 -9.39 3.72
N PRO A 417 -15.27 -10.08 4.86
CA PRO A 417 -16.39 -10.77 5.48
C PRO A 417 -17.50 -9.80 5.92
N SER A 418 -18.74 -10.19 5.63
CA SER A 418 -19.95 -9.46 5.99
C SER A 418 -21.07 -10.43 6.39
N PHE A 419 -22.17 -9.90 6.92
CA PHE A 419 -23.34 -10.72 7.28
C PHE A 419 -24.01 -11.44 6.10
N VAL A 420 -23.63 -11.13 4.86
CA VAL A 420 -24.08 -11.83 3.63
C VAL A 420 -23.00 -12.74 3.05
N GLY A 421 -21.95 -13.05 3.83
CA GLY A 421 -20.75 -13.75 3.37
C GLY A 421 -19.66 -12.79 2.88
N GLN A 422 -18.78 -13.28 2.00
CA GLN A 422 -17.78 -12.43 1.33
C GLN A 422 -18.48 -11.36 0.51
N HIS A 423 -18.06 -10.11 0.68
CA HIS A 423 -18.75 -8.97 0.10
C HIS A 423 -17.80 -7.85 -0.32
N ALA A 424 -18.26 -6.99 -1.22
CA ALA A 424 -17.53 -5.83 -1.71
C ALA A 424 -18.40 -4.56 -1.62
N TRP A 425 -17.78 -3.45 -1.22
CA TRP A 425 -18.40 -2.12 -1.07
C TRP A 425 -17.37 -1.02 -1.33
N ASN A 426 -17.75 0.25 -1.21
CA ASN A 426 -16.86 1.38 -1.43
C ASN A 426 -16.72 2.26 -0.18
N MET A 427 -15.63 3.00 -0.11
CA MET A 427 -15.58 4.26 0.62
C MET A 427 -15.28 5.43 -0.32
N VAL A 428 -15.71 6.62 0.06
CA VAL A 428 -15.50 7.88 -0.65
C VAL A 428 -15.01 8.96 0.31
N TYR A 429 -14.13 9.83 -0.16
CA TYR A 429 -13.62 10.95 0.63
C TYR A 429 -14.48 12.19 0.39
N LEU A 430 -15.21 12.62 1.42
CA LEU A 430 -16.13 13.75 1.38
C LEU A 430 -15.91 14.63 2.62
N ASN A 431 -15.86 15.94 2.43
CA ASN A 431 -15.79 16.91 3.52
C ASN A 431 -14.66 16.61 4.54
N GLY A 432 -13.50 16.20 4.04
CA GLY A 432 -12.31 15.93 4.86
C GLY A 432 -12.29 14.57 5.57
N LYS A 433 -13.21 13.64 5.26
CA LYS A 433 -13.26 12.31 5.88
C LYS A 433 -13.69 11.21 4.91
N TRP A 434 -13.27 9.99 5.21
CA TRP A 434 -13.76 8.79 4.53
C TRP A 434 -15.15 8.39 5.08
N VAL A 435 -16.09 8.13 4.17
CA VAL A 435 -17.41 7.57 4.47
C VAL A 435 -17.71 6.41 3.52
N TYR A 436 -18.56 5.49 3.93
CA TYR A 436 -18.78 4.22 3.25
C TYR A 436 -20.11 4.19 2.51
N VAL A 437 -20.11 3.48 1.38
CA VAL A 437 -21.25 3.30 0.49
C VAL A 437 -21.30 1.85 0.03
N ASP A 438 -22.45 1.20 0.20
CA ASP A 438 -22.70 -0.15 -0.30
C ASP A 438 -23.88 -0.15 -1.27
N ALA A 439 -23.57 -0.06 -2.57
CA ALA A 439 -24.58 -0.04 -3.62
C ALA A 439 -25.26 -1.42 -3.82
N THR A 440 -24.59 -2.51 -3.46
CA THR A 440 -25.15 -3.85 -3.64
C THR A 440 -26.30 -4.08 -2.67
N LEU A 441 -26.11 -3.75 -1.38
CA LEU A 441 -27.14 -3.90 -0.36
C LEU A 441 -28.26 -2.84 -0.48
N ALA A 442 -28.12 -1.91 -1.43
CA ALA A 442 -29.12 -0.90 -1.75
C ALA A 442 -30.07 -1.33 -2.88
N ASP A 443 -29.78 -2.44 -3.59
CA ASP A 443 -30.64 -3.04 -4.62
C ASP A 443 -31.91 -3.67 -4.01
N GLY A 444 -32.79 -2.79 -3.53
CA GLY A 444 -34.08 -3.15 -2.98
C GLY A 444 -35.07 -3.43 -4.11
N LYS A 445 -35.74 -4.58 -4.05
CA LYS A 445 -36.69 -5.07 -5.09
C LYS A 445 -37.70 -4.04 -5.62
N LYS A 446 -38.07 -3.02 -4.83
CA LYS A 446 -39.06 -1.99 -5.20
C LYS A 446 -38.51 -0.55 -5.15
N ASN A 447 -37.65 -0.23 -4.17
CA ASN A 447 -37.06 1.09 -3.96
C ASN A 447 -35.60 0.93 -3.55
N ILE A 448 -34.79 1.96 -3.82
CA ILE A 448 -33.39 2.01 -3.36
C ILE A 448 -33.37 2.06 -1.82
N ASP A 449 -32.59 1.17 -1.21
CA ASP A 449 -32.34 1.16 0.23
C ASP A 449 -31.08 1.98 0.57
N TYR A 450 -31.25 3.06 1.34
CA TYR A 450 -30.16 3.95 1.74
C TYR A 450 -29.52 3.57 3.09
N THR A 451 -29.82 2.38 3.63
CA THR A 451 -29.33 1.92 4.94
C THR A 451 -27.79 1.96 5.03
N TYR A 452 -27.08 1.67 3.95
CA TYR A 452 -25.60 1.69 3.89
C TYR A 452 -25.03 2.82 3.01
N TYR A 453 -25.79 3.90 2.84
CA TYR A 453 -25.35 5.09 2.10
C TYR A 453 -24.73 6.13 3.05
N LEU A 454 -23.51 6.58 2.73
CA LEU A 454 -22.71 7.57 3.46
C LEU A 454 -22.64 7.32 4.97
N LYS A 455 -22.19 6.12 5.33
CA LYS A 455 -22.03 5.70 6.73
C LYS A 455 -20.60 5.90 7.23
N ASP A 456 -20.42 5.94 8.54
CA ASP A 456 -19.09 5.87 9.15
C ASP A 456 -18.64 4.42 9.36
N ALA A 457 -17.36 4.24 9.71
CA ALA A 457 -16.78 2.92 9.95
C ALA A 457 -17.55 2.15 11.03
N MET A 458 -17.88 2.83 12.14
CA MET A 458 -18.55 2.21 13.29
C MET A 458 -19.93 1.67 12.96
N PHE A 459 -20.66 2.33 12.08
CA PHE A 459 -21.92 1.82 11.55
C PHE A 459 -21.69 0.59 10.68
N MET A 460 -20.74 0.65 9.74
CA MET A 460 -20.47 -0.45 8.82
C MET A 460 -20.02 -1.72 9.55
N MET A 461 -19.24 -1.56 10.61
CA MET A 461 -18.78 -2.63 11.49
C MET A 461 -19.89 -3.34 12.25
N LYS A 462 -21.16 -2.89 12.18
CA LYS A 462 -22.30 -3.68 12.70
C LYS A 462 -22.51 -4.97 11.91
N THR A 463 -22.07 -4.98 10.66
CA THR A 463 -22.36 -6.06 9.72
C THR A 463 -21.17 -6.46 8.83
N ARG A 464 -19.97 -5.94 9.11
CA ARG A 464 -18.66 -6.37 8.55
C ARG A 464 -17.64 -6.55 9.67
N THR A 465 -16.59 -7.32 9.44
CA THR A 465 -15.52 -7.55 10.42
C THR A 465 -14.43 -6.49 10.40
N TRP A 466 -13.58 -6.50 11.43
CA TRP A 466 -12.35 -5.70 11.56
C TRP A 466 -11.21 -6.28 10.72
N MET A 467 -11.52 -6.73 9.51
CA MET A 467 -10.54 -7.40 8.64
C MET A 467 -10.73 -6.85 7.23
N GLY A 468 -9.83 -5.96 6.84
CA GLY A 468 -9.72 -5.47 5.47
C GLY A 468 -9.54 -3.96 5.37
N PHE A 469 -9.24 -3.57 4.13
CA PHE A 469 -9.05 -2.19 3.69
C PHE A 469 -10.03 -1.21 4.36
N GLY A 470 -9.48 -0.13 4.89
CA GLY A 470 -10.27 0.98 5.43
C GLY A 470 -10.90 0.70 6.79
N TYR A 471 -10.43 -0.27 7.58
CA TYR A 471 -10.72 -0.35 9.02
C TYR A 471 -9.42 -0.44 9.83
N PRO A 472 -9.42 0.06 11.07
CA PRO A 472 -8.29 -0.13 11.96
C PRO A 472 -8.21 -1.60 12.40
N ASP A 473 -6.99 -2.16 12.46
CA ASP A 473 -6.75 -3.51 12.99
C ASP A 473 -6.95 -3.53 14.51
N ILE A 474 -7.50 -4.61 15.06
CA ILE A 474 -7.64 -4.77 16.52
C ILE A 474 -6.28 -4.72 17.25
N ASN A 475 -5.23 -5.20 16.58
CA ASN A 475 -3.86 -5.27 17.08
C ASN A 475 -3.22 -3.88 17.24
N VAL A 476 -3.76 -2.85 16.60
CA VAL A 476 -3.26 -1.47 16.78
C VAL A 476 -3.88 -0.75 17.99
N TYR A 477 -4.85 -1.34 18.66
CA TYR A 477 -5.40 -0.79 19.90
C TYR A 477 -4.51 -1.12 21.11
N PRO A 478 -4.41 -0.24 22.13
CA PRO A 478 -3.89 -0.67 23.43
C PRO A 478 -4.84 -1.69 24.04
N GLU A 479 -4.37 -2.38 25.08
CA GLU A 479 -5.27 -3.13 25.95
C GLU A 479 -6.35 -2.23 26.54
N VAL A 480 -7.58 -2.73 26.51
CA VAL A 480 -8.77 -2.05 27.02
C VAL A 480 -9.25 -2.77 28.27
N ASP A 481 -9.47 -2.02 29.34
CA ASP A 481 -10.04 -2.55 30.58
C ASP A 481 -11.54 -2.83 30.38
N GLY A 482 -11.88 -4.12 30.32
CA GLY A 482 -13.26 -4.60 30.19
C GLY A 482 -14.21 -4.14 31.30
N MET A 483 -13.68 -3.63 32.42
CA MET A 483 -14.47 -3.12 33.54
C MET A 483 -14.67 -1.60 33.51
N ASN A 484 -14.13 -0.90 32.49
CA ASN A 484 -14.23 0.55 32.35
C ASN A 484 -14.29 0.99 30.88
N LEU A 485 -15.20 0.39 30.09
CA LEU A 485 -15.35 0.69 28.66
C LEU A 485 -16.17 1.97 28.44
N LYS A 486 -15.56 2.99 27.85
CA LYS A 486 -16.13 4.33 27.67
C LYS A 486 -16.79 4.53 26.31
N THR A 487 -16.36 3.79 25.29
CA THR A 487 -16.82 3.93 23.91
C THR A 487 -17.29 2.62 23.30
N THR A 488 -18.12 2.69 22.26
CA THR A 488 -18.50 1.53 21.43
C THR A 488 -17.27 0.86 20.81
N GLU A 489 -16.26 1.63 20.45
CA GLU A 489 -15.01 1.14 19.88
C GLU A 489 -14.23 0.31 20.90
N GLU A 490 -14.04 0.82 22.12
CA GLU A 490 -13.41 0.08 23.22
C GLU A 490 -14.14 -1.22 23.54
N LEU A 491 -15.48 -1.21 23.58
CA LEU A 491 -16.28 -2.42 23.78
C LEU A 491 -16.03 -3.45 22.70
N ARG A 492 -16.03 -3.04 21.43
CA ARG A 492 -15.80 -3.96 20.31
C ARG A 492 -14.40 -4.52 20.35
N VAL A 493 -13.37 -3.70 20.54
CA VAL A 493 -11.98 -4.15 20.71
C VAL A 493 -11.88 -5.18 21.82
N TYR A 494 -12.48 -4.90 22.99
CA TYR A 494 -12.48 -5.83 24.12
C TYR A 494 -13.10 -7.17 23.76
N LEU A 495 -14.31 -7.16 23.20
CA LEU A 495 -15.03 -8.39 22.85
C LEU A 495 -14.28 -9.20 21.79
N LEU A 496 -13.74 -8.54 20.78
CA LEU A 496 -13.00 -9.20 19.71
C LEU A 496 -11.71 -9.85 20.21
N ARG A 497 -10.97 -9.18 21.11
CA ARG A 497 -9.78 -9.81 21.75
C ARG A 497 -10.16 -11.05 22.52
N LYS A 498 -11.29 -11.03 23.23
CA LYS A 498 -11.79 -12.22 23.92
C LYS A 498 -12.16 -13.35 22.96
N MET A 499 -12.58 -13.04 21.73
CA MET A 499 -12.77 -14.05 20.68
C MET A 499 -11.43 -14.61 20.21
N GLU A 500 -10.43 -13.76 19.97
CA GLU A 500 -9.11 -14.17 19.49
C GLU A 500 -8.34 -15.00 20.53
N GLU A 501 -8.32 -14.55 21.79
CA GLU A 501 -7.70 -15.25 22.93
C GLU A 501 -8.28 -16.65 23.16
N SER A 502 -9.56 -16.84 22.83
CA SER A 502 -10.24 -18.14 22.99
C SER A 502 -9.89 -19.16 21.90
N GLY A 503 -9.21 -18.71 20.84
CA GLY A 503 -8.78 -19.56 19.73
C GLY A 503 -9.96 -20.11 18.89
N PRO A 504 -9.93 -21.41 18.53
CA PRO A 504 -10.88 -21.97 17.58
C PRO A 504 -12.29 -22.11 18.14
N GLU A 505 -12.57 -21.80 19.40
CA GLU A 505 -13.90 -21.80 19.98
C GLU A 505 -14.16 -20.50 20.75
N PRO A 506 -15.22 -19.73 20.45
CA PRO A 506 -15.48 -18.45 21.12
C PRO A 506 -15.75 -18.67 22.62
N PRO A 507 -15.46 -17.69 23.50
CA PRO A 507 -15.71 -17.84 24.93
C PRO A 507 -17.19 -18.08 25.20
N LYS A 508 -17.51 -19.05 26.07
CA LYS A 508 -18.89 -19.34 26.49
C LYS A 508 -19.55 -18.14 27.18
N LYS A 509 -18.76 -17.34 27.90
CA LYS A 509 -19.21 -16.20 28.68
C LYS A 509 -18.14 -15.11 28.70
N VAL A 510 -18.53 -13.86 28.47
CA VAL A 510 -17.69 -12.68 28.64
C VAL A 510 -18.46 -11.64 29.44
N THR A 511 -17.82 -11.05 30.44
CA THR A 511 -18.41 -10.00 31.28
C THR A 511 -17.67 -8.69 31.11
N PHE A 512 -18.41 -7.58 31.13
CA PHE A 512 -17.85 -6.25 30.98
C PHE A 512 -18.74 -5.17 31.62
N LYS A 513 -18.18 -3.98 31.81
CA LYS A 513 -18.90 -2.77 32.26
C LYS A 513 -18.66 -1.64 31.29
N VAL A 514 -19.71 -0.86 31.04
CA VAL A 514 -19.65 0.36 30.23
C VAL A 514 -19.85 1.59 31.12
N ALA A 515 -19.06 2.63 30.88
CA ALA A 515 -19.03 3.84 31.70
C ALA A 515 -20.22 4.79 31.43
N SER A 516 -20.94 4.63 30.31
CA SER A 516 -22.09 5.48 29.95
C SER A 516 -23.12 4.75 29.09
N GLY A 517 -24.35 5.27 29.03
CA GLY A 517 -25.42 4.76 28.16
C GLY A 517 -25.26 5.08 26.66
N LYS A 518 -24.14 5.71 26.25
CA LYS A 518 -23.85 6.01 24.83
C LYS A 518 -23.07 4.89 24.12
N VAL A 519 -22.69 3.84 24.84
CA VAL A 519 -22.01 2.67 24.28
C VAL A 519 -23.04 1.77 23.61
N ASP A 520 -22.89 1.53 22.30
CA ASP A 520 -23.74 0.62 21.54
C ASP A 520 -23.34 -0.83 21.86
N THR A 521 -24.20 -1.52 22.61
CA THR A 521 -23.99 -2.91 23.05
C THR A 521 -24.55 -3.94 22.06
N ASP A 522 -24.92 -3.55 20.85
CA ASP A 522 -25.36 -4.49 19.80
C ASP A 522 -24.23 -5.47 19.45
N LEU A 523 -24.53 -6.77 19.55
CA LEU A 523 -23.59 -7.87 19.32
C LEU A 523 -23.62 -8.40 17.88
N LYS A 524 -24.44 -7.85 16.98
CA LYS A 524 -24.56 -8.33 15.58
C LYS A 524 -23.23 -8.40 14.82
N PHE A 525 -22.25 -7.58 15.17
CA PHE A 525 -20.94 -7.65 14.53
C PHE A 525 -20.21 -8.98 14.80
N LEU A 526 -20.49 -9.65 15.93
CA LEU A 526 -19.89 -10.94 16.28
C LEU A 526 -20.39 -12.08 15.40
N SER A 527 -21.63 -12.00 14.91
CA SER A 527 -22.17 -13.04 14.03
C SER A 527 -21.49 -13.05 12.66
N VAL A 528 -20.84 -11.95 12.26
CA VAL A 528 -20.04 -11.90 11.02
C VAL A 528 -18.71 -12.66 11.19
N ILE A 529 -18.20 -12.73 12.41
CA ILE A 529 -16.90 -13.34 12.70
C ILE A 529 -17.05 -14.83 12.91
N ARG A 530 -18.14 -15.24 13.56
CA ARG A 530 -18.42 -16.62 13.96
C ARG A 530 -19.89 -16.93 13.70
N GLU A 531 -20.24 -17.10 12.43
CA GLU A 531 -21.63 -17.34 11.96
C GLU A 531 -22.30 -18.54 12.63
N ASP A 532 -21.51 -19.54 13.04
CA ASP A 532 -21.99 -20.75 13.73
C ASP A 532 -22.55 -20.49 15.14
N TYR A 533 -22.29 -19.32 15.73
CA TYR A 533 -22.60 -19.02 17.11
C TYR A 533 -23.58 -17.86 17.26
N LYS A 534 -24.56 -18.03 18.15
CA LYS A 534 -25.48 -16.97 18.56
C LYS A 534 -25.02 -16.39 19.88
N TYR A 535 -25.05 -15.08 20.00
CA TYR A 535 -24.67 -14.38 21.22
C TYR A 535 -25.90 -13.74 21.86
N LYS A 536 -26.04 -13.89 23.17
CA LYS A 536 -27.05 -13.21 23.99
C LYS A 536 -26.37 -12.25 24.94
N LEU A 537 -27.02 -11.13 25.22
CA LEU A 537 -26.55 -10.14 26.17
C LEU A 537 -27.57 -10.02 27.31
N SER A 538 -27.10 -10.10 28.56
CA SER A 538 -27.88 -9.76 29.75
C SER A 538 -27.22 -8.63 30.52
N TYR A 539 -28.03 -7.84 31.23
CA TYR A 539 -27.58 -6.73 32.08
C TYR A 539 -28.04 -6.96 33.51
N ASP A 540 -27.10 -6.86 34.46
CA ASP A 540 -27.38 -6.88 35.89
C ASP A 540 -27.34 -5.46 36.44
N SER A 541 -28.50 -4.95 36.87
CA SER A 541 -28.64 -3.59 37.39
C SER A 541 -27.97 -3.37 38.75
N LYS A 542 -27.74 -4.44 39.54
CA LYS A 542 -27.09 -4.34 40.85
C LYS A 542 -25.58 -4.16 40.70
N THR A 543 -24.97 -4.99 39.86
CA THR A 543 -23.52 -4.94 39.62
C THR A 543 -23.13 -3.99 38.49
N LYS A 544 -24.12 -3.49 37.73
CA LYS A 544 -23.99 -2.69 36.51
C LYS A 544 -23.13 -3.40 35.45
N MET A 545 -23.19 -4.73 35.41
CA MET A 545 -22.41 -5.55 34.49
C MET A 545 -23.25 -6.10 33.35
N TYR A 546 -22.64 -6.15 32.18
CA TYR A 546 -23.13 -6.89 31.04
C TYR A 546 -22.49 -8.27 31.01
N THR A 547 -23.27 -9.27 30.61
CA THR A 547 -22.79 -10.62 30.35
C THR A 547 -23.20 -11.03 28.94
N MET A 548 -22.21 -11.23 28.08
CA MET A 548 -22.39 -11.91 26.81
C MET A 548 -22.29 -13.43 27.03
N THR A 549 -23.23 -14.19 26.50
CA THR A 549 -23.19 -15.66 26.48
C THR A 549 -23.27 -16.19 25.05
N ARG A 550 -22.43 -17.20 24.75
CA ARG A 550 -22.49 -17.99 23.53
C ARG A 550 -23.57 -19.05 23.69
N GLY A 551 -24.53 -19.08 22.77
CA GLY A 551 -25.64 -20.03 22.71
C GLY A 551 -25.29 -21.34 22.04
#